data_AF-A0A932ZFX5-F1
#
_entry.id   AF-A0A932ZFX5-F1
#
_cell.length_a   1.000
_cell.length_b   1.000
_cell.length_c   1.000
_cell.angle_alpha   90.00
_cell.angle_beta   90.00
_cell.angle_gamma   90.00
#
_symmetry.space_group_name_H-M   'P 1'
#
loop_
_entity.id
_entity.type
_entity.pdbx_description
1 polymer ?
#
loop_
_entity_poly.entity_id
_entity_poly.type
_entity_poly.pdbx_seq_one_letter_code
_entity_poly.pdbx_strand_id
1 'polypeptide(L)' 'MDINLLRSLVTVAAFAAFVGIMWWAYTPARKARFERDALLPFDESECGERK' A
#
# COMPACT_ATOMS: atom_id res chain seq x y z
N MET A 1 -11.84 25.54 -27.82
CA MET A 1 -11.25 24.25 -28.21
C MET A 1 -10.61 23.66 -26.95
N ASP A 2 -11.39 23.06 -26.05
CA ASP A 2 -10.84 22.56 -24.76
C ASP A 2 -11.56 21.33 -24.22
N ILE A 3 -12.78 21.03 -24.66
CA ILE A 3 -13.53 19.86 -24.16
C ILE A 3 -12.88 18.52 -24.56
N ASN A 4 -12.23 18.48 -25.71
CA ASN A 4 -11.47 17.32 -26.15
C ASN A 4 -10.20 17.14 -25.29
N LEU A 5 -9.54 18.23 -24.90
CA LEU A 5 -8.38 18.22 -24.02
C LEU A 5 -8.79 17.80 -22.60
N LEU A 6 -9.89 18.34 -22.07
CA LEU A 6 -10.40 18.00 -20.75
C LEU A 6 -10.80 16.51 -20.67
N ARG A 7 -11.51 16.00 -21.67
CA ARG A 7 -11.93 14.59 -21.72
C ARG A 7 -10.73 13.66 -21.86
N SER A 8 -9.75 14.03 -22.69
CA SER A 8 -8.47 13.33 -22.82
C SER A 8 -7.69 13.31 -21.51
N LEU A 9 -7.58 14.45 -20.83
CA LEU A 9 -6.86 14.59 -19.57
C LEU A 9 -7.51 13.72 -18.48
N VAL A 10 -8.83 13.71 -18.39
CA VAL A 10 -9.57 12.89 -17.42
C VAL A 10 -9.33 11.40 -17.66
N THR A 11 -9.34 10.94 -18.91
CA THR A 11 -9.09 9.51 -19.21
C THR A 11 -7.66 9.10 -18.87
N VAL A 12 -6.67 9.93 -19.21
CA VAL A 12 -5.26 9.68 -18.88
C VAL A 12 -5.03 9.76 -17.37
N ALA A 13 -5.62 10.73 -16.67
CA ALA A 13 -5.49 10.88 -15.23
C ALA A 13 -6.12 9.70 -14.48
N ALA A 14 -7.29 9.21 -14.92
CA ALA A 14 -7.90 8.01 -14.34
C ALA A 14 -7.02 6.77 -14.53
N PHE A 15 -6.42 6.60 -15.71
CA PHE A 15 -5.50 5.50 -16.00
C PHE A 15 -4.21 5.61 -15.15
N ALA A 16 -3.64 6.80 -15.03
CA ALA A 16 -2.46 7.06 -14.21
C ALA A 16 -2.75 6.84 -12.72
N ALA A 17 -3.92 7.25 -12.23
CA ALA A 17 -4.36 6.98 -10.86
C ALA A 17 -4.50 5.48 -10.60
N PHE A 18 -5.07 4.72 -11.55
CA PHE A 18 -5.18 3.26 -11.44
C PHE A 18 -3.80 2.60 -11.34
N VAL A 19 -2.87 2.95 -12.23
CA VAL A 19 -1.50 2.43 -12.19
C VAL A 19 -0.77 2.86 -10.91
N GLY A 20 -0.97 4.09 -10.46
CA GLY A 20 -0.40 4.60 -9.22
C GLY A 20 -0.88 3.84 -7.98
N ILE A 21 -2.18 3.54 -7.89
CA ILE A 21 -2.75 2.72 -6.82
C ILE A 21 -2.22 1.29 -6.90
N MET A 22 -2.14 0.72 -8.11
CA MET A 22 -1.60 -0.62 -8.29
C MET A 22 -0.14 -0.68 -7.84
N TRP A 23 0.70 0.24 -8.27
CA TRP A 23 2.10 0.33 -7.84
C TRP A 23 2.24 0.55 -6.33
N TRP A 24 1.41 1.41 -5.73
CA TRP A 24 1.39 1.63 -4.29
C TRP A 24 0.95 0.38 -3.51
N ALA A 25 -0.04 -0.36 -4.02
CA ALA A 25 -0.49 -1.63 -3.43
C ALA A 25 0.58 -2.73 -3.53
N TYR A 26 1.35 -2.75 -4.63
CA TYR A 26 2.50 -3.65 -4.80
C TYR A 26 3.76 -3.17 -4.06
N THR A 27 3.82 -1.90 -3.65
CA THR A 27 4.97 -1.39 -2.90
C THR A 27 4.94 -1.98 -1.49
N PRO A 28 6.02 -2.67 -1.05
CA PRO A 28 6.10 -3.35 0.25
C PRO A 28 6.13 -2.39 1.45
N ALA A 29 5.82 -1.10 1.26
CA ALA A 29 5.75 -0.07 2.29
C ALA A 29 4.72 -0.38 3.39
N ARG A 30 3.79 -1.31 3.15
CA ARG A 30 2.91 -1.87 4.19
C ARG A 30 3.32 -3.23 4.72
N LYS A 31 4.15 -3.98 3.99
CA LYS A 31 4.71 -5.26 4.43
C LYS A 31 5.64 -5.07 5.63
N ALA A 32 6.47 -4.02 5.62
CA ALA A 32 7.34 -3.68 6.74
C ALA A 32 6.59 -3.23 8.02
N ARG A 33 5.38 -2.67 7.91
CA ARG A 33 4.55 -2.33 9.07
C ARG A 33 3.77 -3.54 9.58
N PHE A 34 3.25 -4.35 8.67
CA PHE A 34 2.56 -5.61 9.01
C PHE A 34 3.50 -6.67 9.57
N GLU A 35 4.74 -6.82 9.10
CA GLU A 35 5.73 -7.75 9.67
C GLU A 35 6.15 -7.32 11.09
N ARG A 36 6.22 -6.01 11.36
CA ARG A 36 6.50 -5.49 12.69
C ARG A 36 5.32 -5.67 13.65
N ASP A 37 4.10 -5.44 13.19
CA ASP A 37 2.89 -5.60 14.02
C ASP A 37 2.48 -7.08 14.19
N ALA A 38 2.84 -7.96 13.23
CA ALA A 38 2.60 -9.40 13.31
C ALA A 38 3.58 -10.14 14.23
N LEU A 39 4.72 -9.52 14.58
CA LEU A 39 5.66 -10.07 15.55
C LEU A 39 5.23 -9.77 17.01
N LEU A 40 4.33 -8.80 17.25
CA LEU A 40 3.81 -8.51 18.61
C LEU A 40 3.25 -9.73 19.36
N PRO A 41 2.38 -10.58 18.78
CA PRO A 41 1.88 -11.76 19.50
C PRO A 41 2.95 -12.84 19.73
N PHE A 42 4.09 -12.76 19.04
CA PHE A 42 5.23 -13.67 19.22
C PHE A 42 6.25 -13.14 20.23
N ASP A 43 6.43 -11.82 20.33
CA ASP A 43 7.25 -11.20 21.40
C ASP A 43 6.60 -11.36 22.79
N GLU A 44 5.26 -11.46 22.86
CA GLU A 44 4.55 -11.71 24.14
C GLU A 44 4.45 -13.19 24.51
N SER A 45 4.69 -14.12 23.58
CA SER A 45 4.67 -15.57 23.86
C SER A 45 6.03 -16.16 24.26
N GLU A 46 7.11 -15.38 24.23
CA GLU A 46 8.38 -15.71 24.91
C GLU A 46 8.42 -15.28 26.39
N CYS A 47 7.33 -14.74 26.95
CA CYS A 47 7.16 -14.60 28.41
C CYS A 47 6.66 -15.91 29.05
N GLY A 48 7.25 -17.02 28.62
CA GLY A 48 7.10 -18.34 29.19
C GLY A 48 8.49 -19.00 29.17
N GLU A 49 8.97 -19.38 30.34
CA GLU A 49 10.22 -20.12 30.59
C GLU A 49 11.53 -19.34 30.63
N ARG A 50 11.81 -18.70 31.77
CA ARG A 50 13.09 -18.86 32.47
C ARG A 50 12.90 -18.80 34.00
N LYS A 51 12.80 -20.00 34.61
CA LYS A 51 13.09 -20.38 36.01
C LYS A 51 12.63 -19.50 37.16
#